data_AF-A0A535Z8L8-F1
#
_entry.id   AF-A0A535Z8L8-F1
#
_cell.length_a   1.000
_cell.length_b   1.000
_cell.length_c   1.000
_cell.angle_alpha   90.00
_cell.angle_beta   90.00
_cell.angle_gamma   90.00
#
_symmetry.space_group_name_H-M   'P 1'
#
loop_
_entity.id
_entity.type
_entity.pdbx_description
1 polymer ?
#
loop_
_entity_poly.entity_id
_entity_poly.type
_entity_poly.pdbx_seq_one_letter_code
_entity_poly.pdbx_strand_id
1 'polypeptide(L)'
;GNALEVQEALDALAGKGDEELVQVSLVVAREMCWLAEVGADPDDALRTGAGRKKFLEMLAAQGGNLELGLPTAPVQLAVPATGDGYVESIDALEVGLAGLDLGVGRKRMEDIVDHAAGIVIEAPVGARVKKGESLAVVHARTEELARSVIPRLQKAWKLAAHEVKRPPHVRARVDKDGVTRAD
;
A
#
# COMPACT_ATOMS: atom_id res chain seq x y z
N GLY A 1 -5.38 -1.83 -3.03
CA GLY A 1 -6.16 -2.96 -3.57
C GLY A 1 -5.55 -3.42 -4.87
N ASN A 2 -6.18 -4.32 -5.63
CA ASN A 2 -5.56 -4.97 -6.80
C ASN A 2 -4.86 -4.02 -7.81
N ALA A 3 -5.60 -3.31 -8.67
CA ALA A 3 -4.98 -2.49 -9.72
C ALA A 3 -4.20 -1.30 -9.15
N LEU A 4 -4.66 -0.73 -8.04
CA LEU A 4 -3.98 0.36 -7.33
C LEU A 4 -2.59 -0.07 -6.82
N GLU A 5 -2.46 -1.28 -6.26
CA GLU A 5 -1.16 -1.81 -5.79
C GLU A 5 -0.26 -2.22 -6.95
N VAL A 6 -0.81 -2.69 -8.08
CA VAL A 6 -0.01 -2.90 -9.30
C VAL A 6 0.55 -1.57 -9.82
N GLN A 7 -0.25 -0.50 -9.79
CA GLN A 7 0.21 0.83 -10.16
C GLN A 7 1.30 1.33 -9.20
N GLU A 8 1.11 1.17 -7.88
CA GLU A 8 2.11 1.53 -6.86
C GLU A 8 3.42 0.74 -7.05
N ALA A 9 3.35 -0.55 -7.37
CA ALA A 9 4.53 -1.35 -7.68
C ALA A 9 5.25 -0.88 -8.95
N LEU A 10 4.51 -0.50 -9.99
CA LEU A 10 5.08 0.09 -11.21
C LEU A 10 5.76 1.43 -10.93
N ASP A 11 5.18 2.26 -10.06
CA ASP A 11 5.74 3.54 -9.65
C ASP A 11 6.99 3.34 -8.78
N ALA A 12 6.99 2.39 -7.85
CA ALA A 12 8.17 2.00 -7.07
C ALA A 12 9.32 1.53 -7.98
N LEU A 13 9.04 0.64 -8.93
CA LEU A 13 10.01 0.19 -9.94
C LEU A 13 10.48 1.32 -10.89
N ALA A 14 9.75 2.43 -10.94
CA ALA A 14 10.12 3.64 -11.69
C ALA A 14 10.90 4.66 -10.85
N GLY A 15 11.17 4.38 -9.56
CA GLY A 15 11.81 5.32 -8.63
C GLY A 15 10.87 6.43 -8.14
N LYS A 16 9.55 6.21 -8.20
CA LYS A 16 8.50 7.15 -7.76
C LYS A 16 7.60 6.58 -6.66
N GLY A 17 7.98 5.45 -6.08
CA GLY A 17 7.20 4.79 -5.04
C GLY A 17 7.34 5.47 -3.68
N ASP A 18 6.45 5.09 -2.78
CA ASP A 18 6.56 5.42 -1.36
C ASP A 18 7.90 4.92 -0.78
N GLU A 19 8.56 5.78 0.00
CA GLU A 19 9.90 5.50 0.55
C GLU A 19 9.86 4.31 1.52
N GLU A 20 8.79 4.18 2.31
CA GLU A 20 8.64 3.10 3.29
C GLU A 20 8.46 1.75 2.59
N LEU A 21 7.64 1.72 1.52
CA LEU A 21 7.49 0.54 0.66
C LEU A 21 8.82 0.11 0.04
N VAL A 22 9.57 1.05 -0.54
CA VAL A 22 10.87 0.78 -1.17
C VAL A 22 11.87 0.28 -0.14
N GLN A 23 11.94 0.90 1.03
CA GLN A 23 12.85 0.50 2.12
C GLN A 23 12.61 -0.96 2.54
N VAL A 24 11.37 -1.34 2.84
CA VAL A 24 11.04 -2.71 3.26
C VAL A 24 11.33 -3.70 2.13
N SER A 25 10.99 -3.36 0.90
CA SER A 25 11.23 -4.20 -0.28
C SER A 25 12.72 -4.48 -0.48
N LEU A 26 13.57 -3.45 -0.35
CA LEU A 26 15.02 -3.58 -0.48
C LEU A 26 15.63 -4.43 0.63
N VAL A 27 15.16 -4.28 1.88
CA VAL A 27 15.62 -5.11 3.00
C VAL A 27 15.32 -6.59 2.72
N VAL A 28 14.07 -6.92 2.36
CA VAL A 28 13.70 -8.30 2.05
C VAL A 28 14.46 -8.85 0.84
N ALA A 29 14.59 -8.06 -0.22
CA ALA A 29 15.31 -8.48 -1.43
C ALA A 29 16.80 -8.76 -1.15
N ARG A 30 17.46 -7.95 -0.29
CA ARG A 30 18.86 -8.18 0.12
C ARG A 30 19.01 -9.48 0.88
N GLU A 31 18.08 -9.81 1.78
CA GLU A 31 18.09 -11.11 2.46
C GLU A 31 17.92 -12.28 1.48
N MET A 32 17.03 -12.13 0.50
CA MET A 32 16.86 -13.15 -0.55
C MET A 32 18.14 -13.33 -1.38
N CYS A 33 18.79 -12.24 -1.77
CA CYS A 33 20.07 -12.29 -2.48
C CYS A 33 21.16 -12.94 -1.64
N TRP A 34 21.26 -12.60 -0.36
CA TRP A 34 22.23 -13.19 0.56
C TRP A 34 22.03 -14.71 0.70
N LEU A 35 20.78 -15.15 0.94
CA LEU A 35 20.44 -16.58 1.06
C LEU A 35 20.69 -17.36 -0.23
N ALA A 36 20.54 -16.71 -1.39
CA ALA A 36 20.78 -17.29 -2.70
C ALA A 36 22.24 -17.16 -3.17
N GLU A 37 23.13 -16.61 -2.35
CA GLU A 37 24.54 -16.32 -2.69
C GLU A 37 24.69 -15.43 -3.94
N VAL A 38 23.74 -14.52 -4.14
CA VAL A 38 23.73 -13.54 -5.24
C VAL A 38 24.37 -12.24 -4.77
N GLY A 39 25.52 -11.87 -5.34
CA GLY A 39 26.26 -10.65 -4.99
C GLY A 39 25.73 -9.34 -5.59
N ALA A 40 24.50 -9.32 -6.11
CA ALA A 40 23.89 -8.11 -6.68
C ALA A 40 23.16 -7.32 -5.57
N ASP A 41 23.25 -5.98 -5.61
CA ASP A 41 22.43 -5.12 -4.75
C ASP A 41 21.07 -4.85 -5.43
N PRO A 42 19.93 -5.20 -4.81
CA PRO A 42 18.60 -4.86 -5.31
C PRO A 42 18.40 -3.36 -5.55
N ASP A 43 19.11 -2.48 -4.82
CA ASP A 43 19.01 -1.03 -5.02
C ASP A 43 19.58 -0.59 -6.39
N ASP A 44 20.65 -1.23 -6.85
CA ASP A 44 21.17 -1.01 -8.20
C ASP A 44 20.15 -1.44 -9.26
N ALA A 45 19.42 -2.53 -9.03
CA ALA A 45 18.40 -3.00 -9.95
C ALA A 45 17.21 -2.01 -10.05
N LEU A 46 16.83 -1.34 -8.96
CA LEU A 46 15.85 -0.26 -8.98
C LEU A 46 16.39 0.96 -9.72
N ARG A 47 17.55 1.48 -9.32
CA ARG A 47 18.16 2.70 -9.86
C ARG A 47 18.44 2.62 -11.36
N THR A 48 18.85 1.46 -11.85
CA THR A 48 19.16 1.24 -13.28
C THR A 48 17.91 0.90 -14.12
N GLY A 49 16.77 0.67 -13.49
CA GLY A 49 15.55 0.19 -14.15
C GLY A 49 15.58 -1.29 -14.54
N ALA A 50 16.62 -2.04 -14.14
CA ALA A 50 16.70 -3.48 -14.40
C ALA A 50 15.55 -4.25 -13.74
N GLY A 51 15.12 -3.84 -12.52
CA GLY A 51 13.97 -4.41 -11.83
C GLY A 51 12.67 -4.24 -12.63
N ARG A 52 12.42 -3.02 -13.14
CA ARG A 52 11.27 -2.73 -14.01
C ARG A 52 11.30 -3.56 -15.28
N LYS A 53 12.46 -3.62 -15.95
CA LYS A 53 12.64 -4.45 -17.15
C LYS A 53 12.29 -5.91 -16.84
N LYS A 54 12.78 -6.44 -15.71
CA LYS A 54 12.53 -7.83 -15.33
C LYS A 54 11.06 -8.10 -15.03
N PHE A 55 10.38 -7.15 -14.38
CA PHE A 55 8.93 -7.22 -14.16
C PHE A 55 8.15 -7.29 -15.49
N LEU A 56 8.51 -6.48 -16.48
CA LEU A 56 7.86 -6.50 -17.80
C LEU A 56 8.10 -7.80 -18.56
N GLU A 57 9.33 -8.35 -18.49
CA GLU A 57 9.63 -9.68 -19.05
C GLU A 57 8.78 -10.78 -18.39
N MET A 58 8.69 -10.76 -17.04
CA MET A 58 7.88 -11.70 -16.28
C MET A 58 6.40 -11.59 -16.64
N LEU A 59 5.88 -10.37 -16.78
CA LEU A 59 4.50 -10.12 -17.16
C LEU A 59 4.19 -10.66 -18.56
N ALA A 60 5.04 -10.34 -19.55
CA ALA A 60 4.87 -10.81 -20.92
C ALA A 60 4.94 -12.34 -21.02
N ALA A 61 5.84 -12.98 -20.26
CA ALA A 61 5.95 -14.43 -20.19
C ALA A 61 4.69 -15.13 -19.65
N GLN A 62 3.85 -14.43 -18.90
CA GLN A 62 2.57 -14.92 -18.37
C GLN A 62 1.35 -14.42 -19.18
N GLY A 63 1.58 -13.78 -20.33
CA GLY A 63 0.52 -13.28 -21.20
C GLY A 63 -0.12 -11.96 -20.74
N GLY A 64 0.48 -11.26 -19.76
CA GLY A 64 0.00 -9.96 -19.32
C GLY A 64 0.32 -8.84 -20.30
N ASN A 65 -0.54 -7.83 -20.38
CA ASN A 65 -0.38 -6.67 -21.26
C ASN A 65 -0.79 -5.37 -20.55
N LEU A 66 0.17 -4.47 -20.32
CA LEU A 66 -0.08 -3.15 -19.72
C LEU A 66 -0.61 -2.11 -20.70
N GLU A 67 -0.51 -2.33 -22.01
CA GLU A 67 -1.03 -1.38 -23.02
C GLU A 67 -2.54 -1.21 -22.94
N LEU A 68 -3.25 -2.21 -22.39
CA LEU A 68 -4.69 -2.15 -22.12
C LEU A 68 -5.04 -1.20 -20.96
N GLY A 69 -4.05 -0.74 -20.20
CA GLY A 69 -4.23 0.04 -18.99
C GLY A 69 -4.69 -0.79 -17.79
N LEU A 70 -4.52 -0.23 -16.60
CA LEU A 70 -5.06 -0.79 -15.36
C LEU A 70 -6.50 -0.31 -15.15
N PRO A 71 -7.40 -1.16 -14.64
CA PRO A 71 -8.79 -0.78 -14.43
C PRO A 71 -8.86 0.33 -13.36
N THR A 72 -9.68 1.35 -13.62
CA THR A 72 -9.85 2.51 -12.74
C THR A 72 -11.30 2.61 -12.28
N ALA A 73 -11.49 2.88 -10.98
CA ALA A 73 -12.83 3.04 -10.43
C ALA A 73 -13.46 4.35 -10.91
N PRO A 74 -14.75 4.34 -11.31
CA PRO A 74 -15.45 5.54 -11.77
C PRO A 74 -15.74 6.54 -10.65
N VAL A 75 -15.73 6.10 -9.39
CA VAL A 75 -15.96 6.95 -8.22
C VAL A 75 -14.76 6.96 -7.31
N GLN A 76 -14.35 8.17 -6.92
CA GLN A 76 -13.29 8.44 -5.95
C GLN A 76 -13.82 9.43 -4.92
N LEU A 77 -13.92 9.03 -3.65
CA LEU A 77 -14.42 9.89 -2.57
C LEU A 77 -13.42 9.97 -1.42
N ALA A 78 -13.14 11.19 -0.99
CA ALA A 78 -12.33 11.43 0.20
C ALA A 78 -13.04 10.97 1.48
N VAL A 79 -12.26 10.47 2.42
CA VAL A 79 -12.66 10.17 3.80
C VAL A 79 -12.25 11.36 4.66
N PRO A 80 -13.16 12.29 5.01
CA PRO A 80 -12.78 13.48 5.74
C PRO A 80 -12.44 13.17 7.19
N ALA A 81 -11.38 13.79 7.71
CA ALA A 81 -11.00 13.76 9.11
C ALA A 81 -12.11 14.35 9.99
N THR A 82 -12.41 13.71 11.12
CA THR A 82 -13.49 14.12 12.03
C THR A 82 -13.06 15.23 12.99
N GLY A 83 -11.76 15.50 13.10
CA GLY A 83 -11.16 16.52 13.96
C GLY A 83 -9.75 16.89 13.51
N ASP A 84 -9.15 17.82 14.24
CA ASP A 84 -7.77 18.26 14.04
C ASP A 84 -6.82 17.37 14.87
N GLY A 85 -5.61 17.11 14.36
CA GLY A 85 -4.59 16.41 15.12
C GLY A 85 -3.49 15.78 14.26
N TYR A 86 -2.77 14.84 14.87
CA TYR A 86 -1.80 13.98 14.19
C TYR A 86 -2.34 12.55 14.13
N VAL A 87 -2.15 11.86 13.02
CA VAL A 87 -2.55 10.45 12.91
C VAL A 87 -1.68 9.61 13.85
N GLU A 88 -2.28 9.09 14.92
CA GLU A 88 -1.60 8.26 15.92
C GLU A 88 -1.47 6.81 15.46
N SER A 89 -2.55 6.28 14.91
CA SER A 89 -2.61 4.92 14.43
C SER A 89 -3.70 4.76 13.37
N ILE A 90 -3.50 3.78 12.50
CA ILE A 90 -4.49 3.34 11.51
C ILE A 90 -4.77 1.87 11.79
N ASP A 91 -6.03 1.51 12.01
CA ASP A 91 -6.46 0.13 12.14
C ASP A 91 -6.48 -0.54 10.75
N ALA A 92 -5.40 -1.25 10.43
CA ALA A 92 -5.23 -1.92 9.15
C ALA A 92 -6.28 -3.02 8.90
N LEU A 93 -6.80 -3.67 9.94
CA LEU A 93 -7.84 -4.68 9.79
C LEU A 93 -9.14 -4.00 9.34
N GLU A 94 -9.52 -2.89 9.97
CA GLU A 94 -10.72 -2.16 9.59
C GLU A 94 -10.63 -1.57 8.17
N VAL A 95 -9.44 -1.12 7.74
CA VAL A 95 -9.18 -0.72 6.35
C VAL A 95 -9.34 -1.90 5.39
N GLY A 96 -8.78 -3.07 5.72
CA GLY A 96 -8.90 -4.27 4.90
C GLY A 96 -10.35 -4.76 4.78
N LEU A 97 -11.10 -4.73 5.88
CA LEU A 97 -12.52 -5.11 5.90
C LEU A 97 -13.39 -4.10 5.13
N ALA A 98 -13.11 -2.80 5.23
CA ALA A 98 -13.72 -1.80 4.36
C ALA A 98 -13.42 -2.07 2.88
N GLY A 99 -12.20 -2.47 2.56
CA GLY A 99 -11.84 -2.92 1.21
C GLY A 99 -12.67 -4.13 0.75
N LEU A 100 -12.88 -5.14 1.61
CA LEU A 100 -13.74 -6.29 1.29
C LEU A 100 -15.19 -5.85 1.02
N ASP A 101 -15.68 -4.85 1.75
CA ASP A 101 -17.01 -4.28 1.50
C ASP A 101 -17.09 -3.58 0.14
N LEU A 102 -15.99 -3.00 -0.35
CA LEU A 102 -15.87 -2.43 -1.71
C LEU A 102 -15.70 -3.47 -2.83
N GLY A 103 -15.43 -4.74 -2.47
CA GLY A 103 -15.21 -5.83 -3.43
C GLY A 103 -13.74 -6.04 -3.83
N VAL A 104 -12.76 -5.50 -3.10
CA VAL A 104 -11.32 -5.71 -3.41
C VAL A 104 -10.87 -7.16 -3.26
N GLY A 105 -11.67 -7.96 -2.54
CA GLY A 105 -11.39 -9.36 -2.25
C GLY A 105 -12.69 -10.14 -2.09
N ARG A 106 -12.56 -11.37 -1.60
CA ARG A 106 -13.65 -12.35 -1.54
C ARG A 106 -14.10 -12.57 -0.10
N LYS A 107 -15.42 -12.51 0.15
CA LYS A 107 -16.01 -12.99 1.42
C LYS A 107 -16.32 -14.48 1.33
N ARG A 108 -16.64 -14.96 0.13
CA ARG A 108 -16.83 -16.37 -0.24
C ARG A 108 -16.04 -16.70 -1.49
N MET A 109 -15.72 -17.98 -1.69
CA MET A 109 -14.87 -18.41 -2.81
C MET A 109 -15.41 -18.00 -4.18
N GLU A 110 -16.72 -17.95 -4.33
CA GLU A 110 -17.44 -17.61 -5.56
C GLU A 110 -17.56 -16.11 -5.84
N ASP A 111 -17.16 -15.24 -4.91
CA ASP A 111 -17.30 -13.78 -5.08
C ASP A 111 -16.40 -13.27 -6.21
N ILE A 112 -16.96 -12.37 -7.02
CA ILE A 112 -16.23 -11.65 -8.08
C ILE A 112 -15.49 -10.47 -7.45
N VAL A 113 -14.19 -10.39 -7.73
CA VAL A 113 -13.34 -9.28 -7.29
C VAL A 113 -13.49 -8.10 -8.22
N ASP A 114 -13.67 -6.92 -7.65
CA ASP A 114 -13.56 -5.64 -8.36
C ASP A 114 -12.10 -5.18 -8.31
N HIS A 115 -11.38 -5.38 -9.42
CA HIS A 115 -9.95 -5.05 -9.48
C HIS A 115 -9.68 -3.52 -9.47
N ALA A 116 -10.68 -2.70 -9.77
CA ALA A 116 -10.57 -1.25 -9.81
C ALA A 116 -10.79 -0.61 -8.43
N ALA A 117 -11.51 -1.31 -7.55
CA ALA A 117 -11.84 -0.82 -6.21
C ALA A 117 -10.64 -0.82 -5.27
N GLY A 118 -10.69 0.04 -4.25
CA GLY A 118 -9.71 0.07 -3.19
C GLY A 118 -9.71 1.36 -2.38
N ILE A 119 -8.70 1.49 -1.53
CA ILE A 119 -8.52 2.63 -0.64
C ILE A 119 -7.07 3.08 -0.80
N VAL A 120 -6.86 4.37 -1.04
CA VAL A 120 -5.54 5.01 -1.11
C VAL A 120 -5.39 5.87 0.14
N ILE A 121 -4.34 5.64 0.93
CA ILE A 121 -4.10 6.40 2.17
C ILE A 121 -3.43 7.73 1.81
N GLU A 122 -3.99 8.84 2.30
CA GLU A 122 -3.41 10.18 2.11
C GLU A 122 -2.80 10.74 3.41
N ALA A 123 -3.33 10.34 4.56
CA ALA A 123 -2.82 10.70 5.88
C ALA A 123 -2.25 9.45 6.59
N PRO A 124 -0.98 9.08 6.32
CA PRO A 124 -0.30 8.03 7.07
C PRO A 124 -0.06 8.42 8.53
N VAL A 125 0.35 7.46 9.36
CA VAL A 125 0.73 7.70 10.77
C VAL A 125 1.75 8.86 10.86
N GLY A 126 1.63 9.73 11.86
CA GLY A 126 2.46 10.93 12.01
C GLY A 126 2.04 12.12 11.14
N ALA A 127 1.19 11.94 10.12
CA ALA A 127 0.67 13.06 9.34
C ALA A 127 -0.19 13.98 10.22
N ARG A 128 -0.05 15.30 10.02
CA ARG A 128 -0.93 16.31 10.63
C ARG A 128 -2.13 16.53 9.72
N VAL A 129 -3.33 16.53 10.29
CA VAL A 129 -4.58 16.77 9.57
C VAL A 129 -5.46 17.77 10.31
N LYS A 130 -6.29 18.49 9.55
CA LYS A 130 -7.40 19.31 10.06
C LYS A 130 -8.73 18.62 9.77
N LYS A 131 -9.75 18.95 10.55
CA LYS A 131 -11.12 18.51 10.32
C LYS A 131 -11.55 18.81 8.88
N GLY A 132 -12.04 17.77 8.20
CA GLY A 132 -12.45 17.84 6.80
C GLY A 132 -11.35 17.55 5.78
N GLU A 133 -10.07 17.58 6.17
CA GLU A 133 -8.97 17.13 5.29
C GLU A 133 -9.07 15.62 5.07
N SER A 134 -8.60 15.16 3.92
CA SER A 134 -8.74 13.77 3.51
C SER A 134 -7.75 12.87 4.25
N LEU A 135 -8.28 11.81 4.87
CA LEU A 135 -7.49 10.74 5.49
C LEU A 135 -7.07 9.68 4.46
N ALA A 136 -7.96 9.41 3.52
CA ALA A 136 -7.84 8.41 2.47
C ALA A 136 -8.85 8.69 1.36
N VAL A 137 -8.63 8.13 0.17
CA VAL A 137 -9.55 8.16 -0.95
C VAL A 137 -10.10 6.76 -1.19
N VAL A 138 -11.43 6.64 -1.23
CA VAL A 138 -12.17 5.42 -1.55
C VAL A 138 -12.41 5.37 -3.05
N HIS A 139 -11.91 4.32 -3.70
CA HIS A 139 -12.16 3.98 -5.10
C HIS A 139 -13.25 2.92 -5.17
N ALA A 140 -14.38 3.22 -5.79
CA ALA A 140 -15.52 2.33 -5.87
C ALA A 140 -16.27 2.41 -7.21
N ARG A 141 -17.09 1.38 -7.48
CA ARG A 141 -17.97 1.34 -8.66
C ARG A 141 -19.15 2.31 -8.61
N THR A 142 -19.64 2.66 -7.42
CA THR A 142 -20.73 3.61 -7.24
C THR A 142 -20.51 4.50 -6.03
N GLU A 143 -21.19 5.63 -6.00
CA GLU A 143 -21.11 6.60 -4.92
C GLU A 143 -21.73 6.08 -3.62
N GLU A 144 -22.83 5.34 -3.71
CA GLU A 144 -23.49 4.73 -2.56
C GLU A 144 -22.55 3.74 -1.86
N LEU A 145 -21.84 2.92 -2.64
CA LEU A 145 -20.89 1.95 -2.10
C LEU A 145 -19.72 2.66 -1.43
N ALA A 146 -19.13 3.67 -2.09
CA ALA A 146 -18.05 4.47 -1.53
C ALA A 146 -18.47 5.12 -0.20
N ARG A 147 -19.67 5.73 -0.15
CA ARG A 147 -20.21 6.35 1.06
C ARG A 147 -20.46 5.36 2.19
N SER A 148 -20.82 4.12 1.88
CA SER A 148 -21.17 3.12 2.89
C SER A 148 -19.99 2.72 3.79
N VAL A 149 -18.74 2.80 3.30
CA VAL A 149 -17.54 2.43 4.06
C VAL A 149 -16.87 3.61 4.78
N ILE A 150 -17.22 4.86 4.45
CA ILE A 150 -16.62 6.07 5.07
C ILE A 150 -16.69 6.04 6.61
N PRO A 151 -17.84 5.73 7.25
CA PRO A 151 -17.92 5.73 8.71
C PRO A 151 -17.00 4.69 9.37
N ARG A 152 -16.74 3.57 8.69
CA ARG A 152 -15.81 2.53 9.16
C ARG A 152 -14.37 3.04 9.06
N LEU A 153 -14.02 3.64 7.92
CA LEU A 153 -12.70 4.20 7.69
C LEU A 153 -12.40 5.36 8.64
N GLN A 154 -13.34 6.26 8.90
CA GLN A 154 -13.13 7.34 9.88
C GLN A 154 -12.79 6.82 11.28
N LYS A 155 -13.37 5.68 11.69
CA LYS A 155 -13.08 5.04 12.98
C LYS A 155 -11.74 4.32 13.01
N ALA A 156 -11.22 3.91 11.85
CA ALA A 156 -9.93 3.27 11.74
C ALA A 156 -8.76 4.25 11.99
N TRP A 157 -8.97 5.56 11.83
CA TRP A 157 -7.96 6.58 12.12
C TRP A 157 -8.13 7.11 13.54
N LYS A 158 -7.09 6.95 14.35
CA LYS A 158 -6.99 7.57 15.67
C LYS A 158 -6.15 8.85 15.56
N LEU A 159 -6.64 9.96 16.11
CA LEU A 159 -5.94 11.24 16.13
C LEU A 159 -5.42 11.57 17.54
N ALA A 160 -4.19 12.07 17.62
CA ALA A 160 -3.57 12.60 18.82
C ALA A 160 -3.42 14.13 18.74
N ALA A 161 -3.46 14.79 19.90
CA ALA A 161 -3.24 16.24 20.01
C ALA A 161 -1.75 16.65 19.92
N HIS A 162 -0.85 15.67 20.02
CA HIS A 162 0.60 15.88 19.98
C HIS A 162 1.20 15.18 18.76
N GLU A 163 2.38 15.62 18.36
CA GLU A 163 3.12 15.03 17.24
C GLU A 163 3.47 13.56 17.53
N VAL A 164 3.24 12.70 16.54
CA VAL A 164 3.44 11.25 16.64
C VAL A 164 4.69 10.86 15.86
N LYS A 165 5.67 10.28 16.56
CA LYS A 165 6.85 9.69 15.90
C LYS A 165 6.47 8.34 15.29
N ARG A 166 6.80 8.16 14.01
CA ARG A 166 6.60 6.88 13.32
C ARG A 166 7.54 5.83 13.92
N PRO A 167 7.05 4.60 14.20
CA PRO A 167 7.93 3.49 14.53
C PRO A 167 8.73 3.05 13.29
N PRO A 168 9.89 2.39 13.45
CA PRO A 168 10.62 1.83 12.33
C PRO A 168 9.81 0.72 11.64
N HIS A 169 9.84 0.70 10.30
CA HIS A 169 9.15 -0.28 9.47
C HIS A 169 9.78 -1.67 9.52
N VAL A 170 11.09 -1.73 9.67
CA VAL A 170 11.83 -2.96 9.95
C VAL A 170 12.26 -2.92 11.40
N ARG A 171 11.74 -3.83 12.24
CA ARG A 171 12.06 -3.86 13.67
C ARG A 171 13.29 -4.69 14.00
N ALA A 172 13.41 -5.83 13.35
CA ALA A 172 14.51 -6.76 13.58
C ALA A 172 14.64 -7.73 12.41
N ARG A 173 15.87 -8.22 12.24
CA ARG A 173 16.22 -9.38 11.44
C ARG A 173 16.41 -10.57 12.38
N VAL A 174 15.87 -11.73 12.01
CA VAL A 174 15.98 -12.97 12.78
C VAL A 174 16.57 -14.05 11.90
N ASP A 175 17.65 -14.67 12.35
CA ASP A 175 18.30 -15.77 11.65
C ASP A 175 18.75 -16.87 12.63
N LYS A 176 19.54 -17.84 12.13
CA LYS A 176 20.08 -18.94 12.93
C LYS A 176 21.07 -18.49 14.02
N ASP A 177 21.64 -17.29 13.91
CA ASP A 177 22.67 -16.76 14.80
C ASP A 177 22.08 -15.77 15.82
N GLY A 178 20.83 -15.32 15.64
CA GLY A 178 20.06 -14.62 16.66
C GLY A 178 19.12 -13.56 16.10
N VAL A 179 18.98 -12.47 16.87
CA VAL A 179 18.13 -11.32 16.53
C VAL A 179 18.97 -10.05 16.44
N THR A 180 19.02 -9.44 15.26
CA THR A 180 19.61 -8.12 15.03
C THR A 180 18.50 -7.10 14.97
N ARG A 181 18.47 -6.15 15.92
CA ARG A 181 17.46 -5.08 15.92
C ARG A 181 17.90 -3.96 14.98
N ALA A 182 16.94 -3.32 14.31
CA ALA A 182 17.20 -2.08 13.61
C ALA A 182 17.54 -0.98 14.63
N ASP A 183 18.46 -0.09 14.27
CA ASP A 183 18.80 1.09 15.07
C ASP A 183 17.62 2.07 15.21
#